data_AF-A0AAW6TRT0-F1
#
_entry.id   AF-A0AAW6TRT0-F1
#
_cell.length_a   1.000
_cell.length_b   1.000
_cell.length_c   1.000
_cell.angle_alpha   90.00
_cell.angle_beta   90.00
_cell.angle_gamma   90.00
#
_symmetry.space_group_name_H-M   'P 1'
#
loop_
_entity.id
_entity.type
_entity.pdbx_description
1 polymer ?
#
loop_
_entity_poly.entity_id
_entity_poly.type
_entity_poly.pdbx_seq_one_letter_code
_entity_poly.pdbx_strand_id
1 'polypeptide(L)'
;MQRAAERRVGAFTLLEVVTSLAILALASSSVLFVINRCMATAANSAFQMVAFQLARENMEKLLTSETLSEQVEYGTSDRYPDIGWRTVVEAFSEPVTGQMWLRAVCSADYTDPVGETQTVELIHWITTLTDQQAEQFLEDEDVEALAAEQLLETLEEAARYAGVDADTIGTWVENGLLTTEAGAFIKHNLDIYIRSAGDPTAEEKDLQVESIAALALAREEARDQTGDRTETPAGSDVDPATGLRYDELEKMDVGDVMELIRSRRN
;
A
#
# COMPACT_ATOMS: atom_id res chain seq x y z
N MET A 1 47.49 44.63 65.82
CA MET A 1 46.98 43.35 65.33
C MET A 1 45.64 43.57 64.67
N GLN A 2 45.46 42.92 63.52
CA GLN A 2 44.22 42.56 62.82
C GLN A 2 43.32 43.62 62.17
N ARG A 3 43.22 43.43 60.85
CA ARG A 3 42.38 44.06 59.83
C ARG A 3 40.90 43.83 60.12
N ALA A 4 40.09 44.87 59.96
CA ALA A 4 38.70 44.72 59.52
C ALA A 4 38.68 44.99 58.01
N ALA A 5 38.66 43.92 57.22
CA ALA A 5 38.39 44.02 55.78
C ALA A 5 36.87 44.17 55.62
N GLU A 6 36.41 45.38 55.33
CA GLU A 6 35.04 45.64 54.92
C GLU A 6 34.77 44.87 53.61
N ARG A 7 33.91 43.85 53.69
CA ARG A 7 33.32 43.23 52.50
C ARG A 7 32.37 44.25 51.87
N ARG A 8 32.83 44.95 50.83
CA ARG A 8 31.94 45.63 49.89
C ARG A 8 31.13 44.56 49.16
N VAL A 9 29.86 44.43 49.52
CA VAL A 9 28.88 43.70 48.71
C VAL A 9 28.59 44.60 47.51
N GLY A 10 29.18 44.29 46.35
CA GLY A 10 28.95 45.04 45.12
C GLY A 10 27.49 44.90 44.68
N ALA A 11 26.84 46.03 44.38
CA ALA A 11 25.54 46.03 43.71
C ALA A 11 25.73 45.71 42.21
N PHE A 12 24.85 44.91 41.64
CA PHE A 12 24.89 44.54 40.22
C PHE A 12 24.72 45.76 39.31
N THR A 13 25.47 45.80 38.23
CA THR A 13 25.33 46.84 37.21
C THR A 13 24.10 46.59 36.35
N LEU A 14 23.50 47.65 35.81
CA LEU A 14 22.32 47.54 34.94
C LEU A 14 22.60 46.65 33.71
N LEU A 15 23.83 46.69 33.19
CA LEU A 15 24.29 45.85 32.09
C LEU A 15 24.30 44.35 32.46
N GLU A 16 24.77 43.99 33.66
CA GLU A 16 24.76 42.60 34.14
C GLU A 16 23.34 42.07 34.34
N VAL A 17 22.43 42.90 34.84
CA VAL A 17 21.02 42.53 35.00
C VAL A 17 20.36 42.28 33.64
N VAL A 18 20.57 43.16 32.66
CA VAL A 18 20.04 42.99 31.30
C VAL A 18 20.63 41.75 30.62
N THR A 19 21.94 41.50 30.78
CA THR A 19 22.60 40.32 30.21
C THR A 19 22.06 39.03 30.83
N SER A 20 21.85 39.02 32.15
CA SER A 20 21.26 37.88 32.87
C SER A 20 19.82 37.62 32.43
N LEU A 21 19.02 38.67 32.23
CA LEU A 21 17.65 38.56 31.70
C LEU A 21 17.63 38.03 30.26
N ALA A 22 18.57 38.46 29.41
CA ALA A 22 18.67 37.97 28.03
C ALA A 22 19.03 36.46 28.00
N ILE A 23 20.01 36.04 28.82
CA ILE A 23 20.38 34.62 28.96
C ILE A 23 19.20 33.80 29.50
N LEU A 24 18.50 34.33 30.51
CA LEU A 24 17.31 33.67 31.06
C LEU A 24 16.21 33.53 30.01
N ALA A 25 15.93 34.58 29.24
CA ALA A 25 14.93 34.54 28.18
C ALA A 25 15.28 33.51 27.09
N LEU A 26 16.55 33.43 26.69
CA LEU A 26 17.03 32.42 25.75
C LEU A 26 16.91 31.00 26.33
N ALA A 27 17.32 30.80 27.58
CA ALA A 27 17.22 29.50 28.25
C ALA A 27 15.75 29.06 28.42
N SER A 28 14.87 29.96 28.84
CA SER A 28 13.43 29.70 28.98
C SER A 28 12.77 29.39 27.63
N SER A 29 13.15 30.09 26.56
CA SER A 29 12.64 29.83 25.21
C SER A 29 13.04 28.44 24.69
N SER A 30 14.30 28.05 24.91
CA SER A 30 14.79 26.71 24.55
C SER A 30 14.02 25.59 25.26
N VAL A 31 13.72 25.77 26.55
CA VAL A 31 12.92 24.79 27.31
C VAL A 31 11.49 24.69 26.77
N LEU A 32 10.84 25.84 26.48
CA LEU A 32 9.51 25.86 25.90
C LEU A 32 9.46 25.17 24.53
N PHE A 33 10.49 25.36 23.70
CA PHE A 33 10.58 24.70 22.40
C PHE A 33 10.67 23.17 22.54
N VAL A 34 11.48 22.67 23.48
CA VAL A 34 11.59 21.23 23.75
C VAL A 34 10.26 20.67 24.25
N ILE A 35 9.57 21.37 25.16
CA ILE A 35 8.25 20.95 25.66
C ILE A 35 7.24 20.86 24.50
N ASN A 36 7.21 21.86 23.61
CA ASN A 36 6.32 21.85 22.46
C ASN A 36 6.58 20.65 21.55
N ARG A 37 7.86 20.34 21.28
CA ARG A 37 8.24 19.17 20.48
C ARG A 37 7.86 17.86 21.18
N CYS A 38 8.07 17.74 22.48
CA CYS A 38 7.67 16.56 23.25
C CYS A 38 6.14 16.37 23.25
N MET A 39 5.36 17.45 23.38
CA MET A 39 3.90 17.37 23.30
C MET A 39 3.42 16.92 21.93
N ALA A 40 3.97 17.48 20.85
CA ALA A 40 3.66 17.04 19.50
C ALA A 40 4.01 15.56 19.29
N THR A 41 5.19 15.11 19.72
CA THR A 41 5.59 13.70 19.63
C THR A 41 4.67 12.79 20.45
N ALA A 42 4.27 13.20 21.65
CA ALA A 42 3.35 12.43 22.49
C ALA A 42 1.95 12.34 21.87
N ALA A 43 1.43 13.44 21.32
CA ALA A 43 0.17 13.47 20.61
C ALA A 43 0.20 12.56 19.38
N ASN A 44 1.26 12.66 18.58
CA ASN A 44 1.45 11.80 17.40
C ASN A 44 1.46 10.32 17.77
N SER A 45 2.23 9.94 18.80
CA SER A 45 2.27 8.56 19.28
C SER A 45 0.91 8.06 19.78
N ALA A 46 0.11 8.94 20.38
CA ALA A 46 -1.24 8.58 20.82
C ALA A 46 -2.16 8.31 19.61
N PHE A 47 -2.15 9.16 18.58
CA PHE A 47 -2.95 8.94 17.38
C PHE A 47 -2.50 7.70 16.61
N GLN A 48 -1.20 7.49 16.46
CA GLN A 48 -0.65 6.29 15.84
C GLN A 48 -1.09 5.01 16.58
N MET A 49 -1.07 5.03 17.91
CA MET A 49 -1.51 3.89 18.71
C MET A 49 -3.01 3.62 18.55
N VAL A 50 -3.84 4.66 18.42
CA VAL A 50 -5.27 4.50 18.15
C VAL A 50 -5.51 3.94 16.75
N ALA A 51 -4.85 4.48 15.73
CA ALA A 51 -4.92 3.95 14.35
C ALA A 51 -4.49 2.48 14.30
N PHE A 52 -3.39 2.13 14.98
CA PHE A 52 -2.94 0.75 15.10
C PHE A 52 -3.97 -0.15 15.81
N GLN A 53 -4.56 0.31 16.91
CA GLN A 53 -5.59 -0.46 17.62
C GLN A 53 -6.80 -0.72 16.73
N LEU A 54 -7.24 0.26 15.96
CA LEU A 54 -8.37 0.14 15.05
C LEU A 54 -8.08 -0.85 13.92
N ALA A 55 -6.91 -0.73 13.27
CA ALA A 55 -6.48 -1.67 12.25
C ALA A 55 -6.32 -3.10 12.82
N ARG A 56 -5.83 -3.24 14.05
CA ARG A 56 -5.75 -4.54 14.76
C ARG A 56 -7.14 -5.11 15.06
N GLU A 57 -8.08 -4.30 15.55
CA GLU A 57 -9.45 -4.74 15.85
C GLU A 57 -10.16 -5.23 14.58
N ASN A 58 -10.00 -4.52 13.48
CA ASN A 58 -10.51 -4.94 12.17
C ASN A 58 -9.88 -6.27 11.73
N MET A 59 -8.56 -6.40 11.89
CA MET A 59 -7.86 -7.65 11.59
C MET A 59 -8.36 -8.81 12.47
N GLU A 60 -8.58 -8.58 13.76
CA GLU A 60 -9.13 -9.60 14.68
C GLU A 60 -10.55 -10.01 14.30
N LYS A 61 -11.41 -9.05 13.92
CA LYS A 61 -12.75 -9.33 13.42
C LYS A 61 -12.71 -10.18 12.14
N LEU A 62 -11.78 -9.86 11.24
CA LEU A 62 -11.58 -10.60 10.00
C LEU A 62 -11.10 -12.03 10.28
N LEU A 63 -10.07 -12.20 11.10
CA LEU A 63 -9.49 -13.51 11.42
C LEU A 63 -10.41 -14.41 12.25
N THR A 64 -11.42 -13.85 12.91
CA THR A 64 -12.44 -14.60 13.65
C THR A 64 -13.67 -14.94 12.81
N SER A 65 -13.75 -14.44 11.56
CA SER A 65 -14.87 -14.71 10.66
C SER A 65 -14.81 -16.15 10.13
N GLU A 66 -15.96 -16.81 10.05
CA GLU A 66 -16.05 -18.22 9.61
C GLU A 66 -15.81 -18.39 8.10
N THR A 67 -16.05 -17.34 7.32
CA THR A 67 -15.89 -17.31 5.86
C THR A 67 -15.24 -15.98 5.47
N LEU A 68 -14.27 -16.04 4.57
CA LEU A 68 -13.62 -14.86 4.00
C LEU A 68 -13.82 -14.89 2.49
N SER A 69 -14.27 -13.76 1.95
CA SER A 69 -14.31 -13.48 0.51
C SER A 69 -13.52 -12.22 0.26
N GLU A 70 -13.20 -11.98 -1.00
CA GLU A 70 -12.67 -10.69 -1.43
C GLU A 70 -13.68 -9.62 -1.09
N GLN A 71 -13.20 -8.57 -0.44
CA GLN A 71 -14.04 -7.47 0.02
C GLN A 71 -13.20 -6.25 0.32
N VAL A 72 -13.81 -5.10 0.11
CA VAL A 72 -13.30 -3.83 0.61
C VAL A 72 -14.33 -3.21 1.54
N GLU A 73 -13.99 -3.10 2.82
CA GLU A 73 -14.81 -2.48 3.85
C GLU A 73 -14.18 -1.15 4.27
N TYR A 74 -15.00 -0.13 4.45
CA TYR A 74 -14.59 1.19 4.90
C TYR A 74 -15.40 1.59 6.13
N GLY A 75 -14.79 2.39 6.99
CA GLY A 75 -15.53 3.05 8.05
C GLY A 75 -14.73 4.14 8.73
N THR A 76 -15.32 4.66 9.80
CA THR A 76 -14.72 5.67 10.67
C THR A 76 -14.76 5.15 12.09
N SER A 77 -13.79 5.55 12.93
CA SER A 77 -13.85 5.18 14.34
C SER A 77 -15.01 5.90 15.03
N ASP A 78 -15.86 5.14 15.74
CA ASP A 78 -16.95 5.69 16.56
C ASP A 78 -16.44 6.65 17.64
N ARG A 79 -15.22 6.40 18.12
CA ARG A 79 -14.58 7.15 19.20
C ARG A 79 -13.75 8.32 18.69
N TYR A 80 -13.22 8.22 17.47
CA TYR A 80 -12.36 9.21 16.83
C TYR A 80 -12.81 9.43 15.38
N PRO A 81 -13.82 10.30 15.15
CA PRO A 81 -14.41 10.48 13.81
C PRO A 81 -13.43 10.94 12.73
N ASP A 82 -12.31 11.56 13.14
CA ASP A 82 -11.25 12.03 12.26
C ASP A 82 -10.28 10.90 11.83
N ILE A 83 -10.52 9.66 12.26
CA ILE A 83 -9.74 8.48 11.90
C ILE A 83 -10.61 7.58 11.03
N GLY A 84 -10.28 7.53 9.74
CA GLY A 84 -10.82 6.56 8.80
C GLY A 84 -10.12 5.21 8.92
N TRP A 85 -10.80 4.16 8.49
CA TRP A 85 -10.22 2.84 8.34
C TRP A 85 -10.71 2.15 7.08
N ARG A 86 -9.89 1.25 6.58
CA ARG A 86 -10.18 0.41 5.42
C ARG A 86 -9.62 -0.99 5.62
N THR A 87 -10.44 -1.98 5.32
CA THR A 87 -10.08 -3.39 5.33
C THR A 87 -10.22 -3.94 3.93
N VAL A 88 -9.14 -4.46 3.36
CA VAL A 88 -9.10 -5.11 2.05
C VAL A 88 -8.80 -6.58 2.29
N VAL A 89 -9.61 -7.47 1.73
CA VAL A 89 -9.28 -8.89 1.55
C VAL A 89 -9.17 -9.12 0.07
N GLU A 90 -8.03 -9.62 -0.40
CA GLU A 90 -7.75 -9.78 -1.82
C GLU A 90 -6.91 -11.05 -2.05
N ALA A 91 -7.04 -11.61 -3.26
CA ALA A 91 -6.13 -12.62 -3.74
C ALA A 91 -4.81 -11.95 -4.18
N PHE A 92 -3.69 -12.55 -3.83
CA PHE A 92 -2.37 -11.99 -4.05
C PHE A 92 -1.42 -13.09 -4.54
N SER A 93 -0.64 -12.83 -5.58
CA SER A 93 0.39 -13.75 -6.06
C SER A 93 1.73 -13.39 -5.41
N GLU A 94 2.38 -14.33 -4.72
CA GLU A 94 3.69 -14.04 -4.14
C GLU A 94 4.74 -13.80 -5.25
N PRO A 95 5.41 -12.62 -5.30
CA PRO A 95 6.31 -12.29 -6.39
C PRO A 95 7.53 -13.20 -6.51
N VAL A 96 7.90 -13.88 -5.42
CA VAL A 96 9.04 -14.79 -5.43
C VAL A 96 8.61 -16.13 -5.98
N THR A 97 7.59 -16.78 -5.39
CA THR A 97 7.25 -18.19 -5.65
C THR A 97 6.11 -18.40 -6.65
N GLY A 98 5.41 -17.34 -7.05
CA GLY A 98 4.17 -17.43 -7.84
C GLY A 98 2.99 -18.04 -7.07
N GLN A 99 3.17 -18.39 -5.79
CA GLN A 99 2.13 -19.02 -4.99
C GLN A 99 1.01 -18.02 -4.68
N MET A 100 -0.24 -18.46 -4.87
CA MET A 100 -1.42 -17.64 -4.60
C MET A 100 -1.77 -17.65 -3.12
N TRP A 101 -2.04 -16.48 -2.56
CA TRP A 101 -2.40 -16.25 -1.17
C TRP A 101 -3.64 -15.38 -1.07
N LEU A 102 -4.47 -15.65 -0.07
CA LEU A 102 -5.46 -14.69 0.40
C LEU A 102 -4.79 -13.79 1.43
N ARG A 103 -4.78 -12.49 1.17
CA ARG A 103 -4.17 -11.48 2.04
C ARG A 103 -5.23 -10.55 2.58
N ALA A 104 -5.09 -10.17 3.84
CA ALA A 104 -5.85 -9.08 4.44
C ALA A 104 -4.94 -7.88 4.71
N VAL A 105 -5.39 -6.69 4.29
CA VAL A 105 -4.77 -5.41 4.60
C VAL A 105 -5.76 -4.58 5.39
N CYS A 106 -5.50 -4.40 6.68
CA CYS A 106 -6.26 -3.48 7.53
C CYS A 106 -5.46 -2.19 7.72
N SER A 107 -6.04 -1.08 7.30
CA SER A 107 -5.41 0.24 7.35
C SER A 107 -6.26 1.22 8.14
N ALA A 108 -5.61 2.17 8.80
CA ALA A 108 -6.26 3.28 9.48
C ALA A 108 -5.46 4.57 9.28
N ASP A 109 -6.15 5.63 8.87
CA ASP A 109 -5.57 6.94 8.61
C ASP A 109 -5.79 7.90 9.78
N TYR A 110 -4.78 8.71 10.10
CA TYR A 110 -4.90 9.76 11.11
C TYR A 110 -4.13 11.01 10.67
N THR A 111 -4.60 12.18 11.11
CA THR A 111 -3.87 13.45 10.88
C THR A 111 -2.87 13.68 12.00
N ASP A 112 -1.60 13.89 11.65
CA ASP A 112 -0.54 14.17 12.60
C ASP A 112 -0.60 15.62 13.14
N PRO A 113 0.17 15.97 14.18
CA PRO A 113 0.19 17.34 14.72
C PRO A 113 0.73 18.42 13.78
N VAL A 114 1.30 18.04 12.64
CA VAL A 114 1.80 18.95 11.59
C VAL A 114 0.72 19.14 10.50
N GLY A 115 -0.34 18.34 10.52
CA GLY A 115 -1.45 18.39 9.57
C GLY A 115 -1.30 17.42 8.40
N GLU A 116 -0.34 16.49 8.44
CA GLU A 116 -0.16 15.47 7.40
C GLU A 116 -0.95 14.21 7.75
N THR A 117 -1.58 13.61 6.74
CA THR A 117 -2.26 12.32 6.90
C THR A 117 -1.20 11.21 6.92
N GLN A 118 -1.25 10.39 7.96
CA GLN A 118 -0.41 9.21 8.15
C GLN A 118 -1.30 7.97 8.15
N THR A 119 -0.83 6.90 7.52
CA THR A 119 -1.56 5.62 7.47
C THR A 119 -0.80 4.55 8.24
N VAL A 120 -1.50 3.82 9.11
CA VAL A 120 -0.99 2.60 9.73
C VAL A 120 -1.61 1.41 9.02
N GLU A 121 -0.78 0.51 8.51
CA GLU A 121 -1.21 -0.67 7.78
C GLU A 121 -0.74 -1.95 8.46
N LEU A 122 -1.64 -2.91 8.54
CA LEU A 122 -1.41 -4.27 9.03
C LEU A 122 -1.74 -5.23 7.91
N ILE A 123 -0.72 -5.96 7.47
CA ILE A 123 -0.80 -6.95 6.40
C ILE A 123 -0.73 -8.35 7.04
N HIS A 124 -1.67 -9.22 6.67
CA HIS A 124 -1.68 -10.61 7.12
C HIS A 124 -1.96 -11.58 5.98
N TRP A 125 -1.15 -12.64 5.91
CA TRP A 125 -1.30 -13.76 4.99
C TRP A 125 -2.20 -14.80 5.63
N ILE A 126 -3.43 -14.97 5.12
CA ILE A 126 -4.43 -15.82 5.75
C ILE A 126 -4.20 -17.28 5.39
N THR A 127 -4.20 -17.59 4.09
CA THR A 127 -4.05 -18.96 3.57
C THR A 127 -3.57 -18.94 2.14
N THR A 128 -2.95 -20.02 1.70
CA THR A 128 -2.69 -20.30 0.29
C THR A 128 -4.00 -20.58 -0.43
N LEU A 129 -4.14 -20.11 -1.66
CA LEU A 129 -5.25 -20.39 -2.57
C LEU A 129 -4.84 -21.45 -3.58
N THR A 130 -5.78 -22.33 -3.95
CA THR A 130 -5.62 -23.17 -5.14
C THR A 130 -5.96 -22.38 -6.40
N ASP A 131 -5.53 -22.86 -7.58
CA ASP A 131 -5.87 -22.24 -8.87
C ASP A 131 -7.38 -22.08 -9.06
N GLN A 132 -8.16 -23.11 -8.73
CA GLN A 132 -9.63 -23.06 -8.82
C GLN A 132 -10.26 -22.02 -7.88
N GLN A 133 -9.62 -21.73 -6.75
CA GLN A 133 -10.09 -20.70 -5.82
C GLN A 133 -9.67 -19.31 -6.29
N ALA A 134 -8.47 -19.17 -6.85
CA ALA A 134 -8.01 -17.93 -7.46
C ALA A 134 -8.87 -17.51 -8.65
N GLU A 135 -9.30 -18.48 -9.47
CA GLU A 135 -10.19 -18.24 -10.62
C GLU A 135 -11.56 -17.68 -10.18
N GLN A 136 -12.08 -18.05 -9.01
CA GLN A 136 -13.32 -17.48 -8.48
C GLN A 136 -13.22 -16.00 -8.06
N PHE A 137 -12.01 -15.47 -7.90
CA PHE A 137 -11.76 -14.06 -7.58
C PHE A 137 -11.56 -13.20 -8.83
N LEU A 138 -11.35 -13.82 -10.00
CA LEU A 138 -11.15 -13.10 -11.25
C LEU A 138 -12.45 -13.03 -12.04
N GLU A 139 -12.64 -11.96 -12.80
CA GLU A 139 -13.76 -11.87 -13.75
C GLU A 139 -13.55 -12.90 -14.87
N ASP A 140 -14.53 -13.80 -15.07
CA ASP A 140 -14.48 -14.90 -16.04
C ASP A 140 -14.02 -14.44 -17.44
N GLU A 141 -14.42 -13.23 -17.87
CA GLU A 141 -14.07 -12.67 -19.19
C GLU A 141 -12.57 -12.36 -19.35
N ASP A 142 -11.91 -11.87 -18.29
CA ASP A 142 -10.49 -11.53 -18.33
C ASP A 142 -9.60 -12.78 -18.30
N VAL A 143 -10.04 -13.82 -17.57
CA VAL A 143 -9.34 -15.11 -17.52
C VAL A 143 -9.43 -15.82 -18.86
N GLU A 144 -10.62 -15.88 -19.49
CA GLU A 144 -10.79 -16.52 -20.79
C GLU A 144 -9.96 -15.83 -21.90
N ALA A 145 -9.95 -14.49 -21.90
CA ALA A 145 -9.16 -13.72 -22.86
C ALA A 145 -7.65 -13.94 -22.68
N LEU A 146 -7.16 -13.93 -21.43
CA LEU A 146 -5.77 -14.22 -21.10
C LEU A 146 -5.40 -15.67 -21.43
N ALA A 147 -6.29 -16.63 -21.19
CA ALA A 147 -6.06 -18.03 -21.51
C ALA A 147 -5.88 -18.22 -23.02
N ALA A 148 -6.75 -17.61 -23.83
CA ALA A 148 -6.63 -17.66 -25.28
C ALA A 148 -5.34 -17.00 -25.81
N GLU A 149 -4.82 -15.98 -25.12
CA GLU A 149 -3.58 -15.32 -25.50
C GLU A 149 -2.34 -16.07 -25.02
N GLN A 150 -2.34 -16.60 -23.79
CA GLN A 150 -1.15 -17.04 -23.08
C GLN A 150 -0.96 -18.56 -23.06
N LEU A 151 -2.02 -19.36 -23.30
CA LEU A 151 -1.90 -20.81 -23.37
C LEU A 151 -1.50 -21.29 -24.76
N LEU A 152 -0.66 -22.31 -24.76
CA LEU A 152 -0.31 -23.12 -25.92
C LEU A 152 -0.66 -24.57 -25.56
N GLU A 153 -1.63 -25.14 -26.27
CA GLU A 153 -2.22 -26.45 -25.92
C GLU A 153 -1.27 -27.61 -26.20
N THR A 154 -0.34 -27.41 -27.15
CA THR A 154 0.54 -28.48 -27.64
C THR A 154 2.01 -28.15 -27.51
N LEU A 155 2.81 -29.21 -27.39
CA LEU A 155 4.26 -29.10 -27.34
C LEU A 155 4.83 -28.52 -28.64
N GLU A 156 4.22 -28.82 -29.80
CA GLU A 156 4.59 -28.25 -31.09
C GLU A 156 4.31 -26.74 -31.17
N GLU A 157 3.26 -26.25 -30.51
CA GLU A 157 2.97 -24.82 -30.41
C GLU A 157 3.97 -24.11 -29.48
N ALA A 158 4.28 -24.72 -28.34
CA ALA A 158 5.33 -24.23 -27.44
C ALA A 158 6.69 -24.13 -28.13
N ALA A 159 7.08 -25.18 -28.87
CA ALA A 159 8.32 -25.22 -29.65
C ALA A 159 8.33 -24.11 -30.73
N ARG A 160 7.22 -23.94 -31.45
CA ARG A 160 7.08 -22.89 -32.46
C ARG A 160 7.18 -21.49 -31.86
N TYR A 161 6.55 -21.26 -30.71
CA TYR A 161 6.61 -19.97 -30.00
C TYR A 161 8.04 -19.66 -29.54
N ALA A 162 8.70 -20.63 -28.92
CA ALA A 162 10.06 -20.48 -28.42
C ALA A 162 11.14 -20.49 -29.52
N GLY A 163 10.79 -20.86 -30.75
CA GLY A 163 11.73 -20.96 -31.87
C GLY A 163 12.73 -22.11 -31.72
N VAL A 164 12.38 -23.13 -30.95
CA VAL A 164 13.20 -24.34 -30.70
C VAL A 164 12.47 -25.59 -31.19
N ASP A 165 13.14 -26.74 -31.15
CA ASP A 165 12.51 -28.03 -31.42
C ASP A 165 11.70 -28.57 -30.24
N ALA A 166 10.79 -29.48 -30.55
CA ALA A 166 9.94 -30.19 -29.60
C ALA A 166 10.74 -30.91 -28.49
N ASP A 167 11.86 -31.53 -28.85
CA ASP A 167 12.70 -32.29 -27.91
C ASP A 167 13.37 -31.37 -26.89
N THR A 168 13.73 -30.15 -27.30
CA THR A 168 14.26 -29.09 -26.43
C THR A 168 13.22 -28.62 -25.42
N ILE A 169 11.96 -28.44 -25.83
CA ILE A 169 10.87 -28.14 -24.88
C ILE A 169 10.66 -29.29 -23.89
N GLY A 170 10.71 -30.54 -24.37
CA GLY A 170 10.66 -31.72 -23.48
C GLY A 170 11.77 -31.70 -22.43
N THR A 171 12.98 -31.32 -22.83
CA THR A 171 14.12 -31.16 -21.92
C THR A 171 13.88 -30.04 -20.90
N TRP A 172 13.22 -28.94 -21.29
CA TRP A 172 12.89 -27.85 -20.37
C TRP A 172 11.87 -28.28 -19.31
N VAL A 173 10.87 -29.08 -19.70
CA VAL A 173 9.90 -29.71 -18.77
C VAL A 173 10.63 -30.59 -17.76
N GLU A 174 11.57 -31.44 -18.21
CA GLU A 174 12.40 -32.24 -17.32
C GLU A 174 13.28 -31.39 -16.38
N ASN A 175 13.67 -30.19 -16.83
CA ASN A 175 14.46 -29.22 -16.06
C ASN A 175 13.61 -28.26 -15.22
N GLY A 176 12.30 -28.49 -15.07
CA GLY A 176 11.42 -27.76 -14.16
C GLY A 176 10.57 -26.65 -14.79
N LEU A 177 10.35 -26.68 -16.10
CA LEU A 177 9.35 -25.81 -16.76
C LEU A 177 7.96 -26.25 -16.32
N LEU A 178 7.19 -25.33 -15.72
CA LEU A 178 5.84 -25.61 -15.25
C LEU A 178 4.84 -25.61 -16.41
N THR A 179 3.97 -26.64 -16.41
CA THR A 179 2.80 -26.77 -17.28
C THR A 179 1.54 -26.77 -16.43
N THR A 180 0.43 -26.33 -17.02
CA THR A 180 -0.90 -26.41 -16.38
C THR A 180 -1.30 -27.86 -16.08
N GLU A 181 -2.33 -28.07 -15.24
CA GLU A 181 -2.89 -29.42 -14.95
C GLU A 181 -3.32 -30.18 -16.22
N ALA A 182 -3.77 -29.46 -17.26
CA ALA A 182 -4.17 -30.02 -18.54
C ALA A 182 -2.99 -30.35 -19.48
N GLY A 183 -1.75 -30.05 -19.07
CA GLY A 183 -0.54 -30.24 -19.87
C GLY A 183 -0.27 -29.13 -20.90
N ALA A 184 -1.03 -28.03 -20.87
CA ALA A 184 -0.78 -26.86 -21.70
C ALA A 184 0.39 -26.01 -21.15
N PHE A 185 1.06 -25.30 -22.05
CA PHE A 185 2.20 -24.43 -21.76
C PHE A 185 1.76 -22.98 -21.63
N ILE A 186 2.32 -22.26 -20.66
CA ILE A 186 2.07 -20.83 -20.47
C ILE A 186 3.23 -20.06 -21.11
N LYS A 187 2.92 -19.12 -22.02
CA LYS A 187 3.93 -18.28 -22.71
C LYS A 187 4.88 -17.57 -21.75
N HIS A 188 4.37 -17.04 -20.64
CA HIS A 188 5.18 -16.42 -19.58
C HIS A 188 6.30 -17.34 -19.05
N ASN A 189 5.97 -18.60 -18.74
CA ASN A 189 6.96 -19.58 -18.27
C ASN A 189 7.97 -19.91 -19.37
N LEU A 190 7.51 -20.05 -20.62
CA LEU A 190 8.39 -20.26 -21.76
C LEU A 190 9.35 -19.08 -21.95
N ASP A 191 8.90 -17.84 -21.78
CA ASP A 191 9.75 -16.64 -21.90
C ASP A 191 10.88 -16.60 -20.86
N ILE A 192 10.67 -17.17 -19.67
CA ILE A 192 11.75 -17.35 -18.67
C ILE A 192 12.83 -18.27 -19.23
N TYR A 193 12.46 -19.43 -19.75
CA TYR A 193 13.39 -20.40 -20.33
C TYR A 193 14.04 -19.90 -21.63
N ILE A 194 13.33 -19.15 -22.46
CA ILE A 194 13.88 -18.53 -23.67
C ILE A 194 14.98 -17.53 -23.29
N ARG A 195 14.74 -16.69 -22.27
CA ARG A 195 15.71 -15.69 -21.79
C ARG A 195 16.95 -16.32 -21.17
N SER A 196 16.78 -17.42 -20.44
CA SER A 196 17.88 -18.16 -19.80
C SER A 196 18.50 -19.24 -20.69
N ALA A 197 18.12 -19.32 -21.97
CA ALA A 197 18.55 -20.35 -22.91
C ALA A 197 18.34 -21.79 -22.41
N GLY A 198 17.27 -22.01 -21.65
CA GLY A 198 16.85 -23.31 -21.15
C GLY A 198 17.35 -23.70 -19.76
N ASP A 199 18.16 -22.84 -19.12
CA ASP A 199 18.72 -23.08 -17.79
C ASP A 199 18.46 -21.90 -16.84
N PRO A 200 17.20 -21.66 -16.43
CA PRO A 200 16.89 -20.59 -15.50
C PRO A 200 17.44 -20.87 -14.11
N THR A 201 17.88 -19.81 -13.46
CA THR A 201 18.31 -19.81 -12.05
C THR A 201 17.14 -20.17 -11.13
N ALA A 202 17.43 -20.52 -9.87
CA ALA A 202 16.37 -20.82 -8.89
C ALA A 202 15.39 -19.63 -8.74
N GLU A 203 15.93 -18.40 -8.64
CA GLU A 203 15.12 -17.19 -8.54
C GLU A 203 14.23 -16.98 -9.77
N GLU A 204 14.72 -17.28 -10.97
CA GLU A 204 13.90 -17.18 -12.19
C GLU A 204 12.85 -18.29 -12.29
N LYS A 205 13.14 -19.47 -11.76
CA LYS A 205 12.17 -20.59 -11.71
C LYS A 205 11.02 -20.29 -10.78
N ASP A 206 11.27 -19.57 -9.69
CA ASP A 206 10.26 -19.19 -8.72
C ASP A 206 9.26 -18.17 -9.33
N LEU A 207 9.65 -17.40 -10.35
CA LEU A 207 8.78 -16.48 -11.11
C LEU A 207 7.80 -17.16 -12.08
N GLN A 208 7.85 -18.49 -12.18
CA GLN A 208 6.90 -19.24 -13.00
C GLN A 208 5.53 -19.29 -12.33
N VAL A 209 4.49 -19.43 -13.14
CA VAL A 209 3.10 -19.52 -12.67
C VAL A 209 2.49 -20.86 -13.06
N GLU A 210 1.64 -21.41 -12.19
CA GLU A 210 1.00 -22.73 -12.41
C GLU A 210 -0.28 -22.64 -13.26
N SER A 211 -0.92 -21.47 -13.28
CA SER A 211 -2.20 -21.24 -13.96
C SER A 211 -2.34 -19.85 -14.59
N ILE A 212 -3.37 -19.69 -15.45
CA ILE A 212 -3.73 -18.38 -16.03
C ILE A 212 -4.28 -17.44 -14.97
N ALA A 213 -5.03 -17.96 -13.98
CA ALA A 213 -5.49 -17.16 -12.85
C ALA A 213 -4.30 -16.58 -12.07
N ALA A 214 -3.27 -17.38 -11.80
CA ALA A 214 -2.05 -16.90 -11.16
C ALA A 214 -1.34 -15.82 -12.00
N LEU A 215 -1.27 -16.00 -13.32
CA LEU A 215 -0.69 -15.00 -14.23
C LEU A 215 -1.47 -13.67 -14.25
N ALA A 216 -2.80 -13.73 -14.22
CA ALA A 216 -3.66 -12.57 -14.22
C ALA A 216 -3.42 -11.71 -12.97
N LEU A 217 -3.43 -12.35 -11.80
CA LEU A 217 -3.21 -11.67 -10.51
C LEU A 217 -1.79 -11.11 -10.38
N ALA A 218 -0.76 -11.84 -10.85
CA ALA A 218 0.61 -11.32 -10.88
C ALA A 218 0.75 -10.07 -11.78
N ARG A 219 -0.03 -9.97 -12.88
CA ARG A 219 -0.04 -8.81 -13.77
C ARG A 219 -0.78 -7.62 -13.18
N GLU A 220 -1.89 -7.86 -12.50
CA GLU A 220 -2.65 -6.82 -11.80
C GLU A 220 -1.81 -6.19 -10.68
N GLU A 221 -1.14 -7.01 -9.88
CA GLU A 221 -0.22 -6.52 -8.85
C GLU A 221 0.93 -5.69 -9.45
N ALA A 222 1.51 -6.14 -10.57
CA ALA A 222 2.53 -5.35 -11.25
C ALA A 222 1.99 -4.00 -11.75
N ARG A 223 0.73 -3.92 -12.18
CA ARG A 223 0.09 -2.64 -12.55
C ARG A 223 -0.07 -1.74 -11.33
N ASP A 224 -0.54 -2.27 -10.22
CA ASP A 224 -0.73 -1.52 -8.97
C ASP A 224 0.59 -1.02 -8.37
N GLN A 225 1.66 -1.82 -8.44
CA GLN A 225 2.98 -1.42 -7.97
C GLN A 225 3.65 -0.35 -8.86
N THR A 226 3.30 -0.30 -10.16
CA THR A 226 3.80 0.75 -11.07
C THR A 226 2.91 2.00 -11.06
N GLY A 227 1.72 1.91 -10.47
CA GLY A 227 0.74 2.99 -10.33
C GLY A 227 0.87 3.75 -9.01
N ASP A 228 1.96 4.51 -8.83
CA ASP A 228 1.98 5.51 -7.74
C ASP A 228 1.06 6.69 -8.10
N ARG A 229 0.07 6.90 -7.22
CA ARG A 229 -0.78 8.08 -6.99
C ARG A 229 -1.99 8.27 -7.92
N THR A 230 -3.15 8.14 -7.29
CA THR A 230 -4.46 8.69 -7.67
C THR A 230 -5.32 7.84 -8.60
N GLU A 231 -5.75 6.66 -8.16
CA GLU A 231 -7.02 6.10 -8.64
C GLU A 231 -7.92 5.81 -7.44
N THR A 232 -8.94 6.66 -7.32
CA THR A 232 -10.06 6.45 -6.42
C THR A 232 -10.95 5.38 -7.06
N PRO A 233 -11.51 4.42 -6.29
CA PRO A 233 -12.30 3.33 -6.84
C PRO A 233 -13.47 3.87 -7.68
N ALA A 234 -13.67 3.27 -8.85
CA ALA A 234 -14.73 3.57 -9.80
C ALA A 234 -16.12 3.55 -9.11
N GLY A 235 -16.62 4.73 -8.75
CA GLY A 235 -17.90 4.91 -8.08
C GLY A 235 -18.38 6.34 -8.27
N SER A 236 -19.07 6.57 -9.39
CA SER A 236 -19.58 7.86 -9.89
C SER A 236 -18.51 8.94 -10.08
N ASP A 237 -18.03 9.04 -11.31
CA ASP A 237 -17.19 10.11 -11.84
C ASP A 237 -17.94 11.45 -11.95
N VAL A 238 -18.75 11.78 -10.95
CA VAL A 238 -19.57 12.98 -10.86
C VAL A 238 -19.46 13.49 -9.43
N ASP A 239 -18.92 14.69 -9.26
CA ASP A 239 -18.81 15.33 -7.97
C ASP A 239 -20.20 15.62 -7.38
N PRO A 240 -20.52 15.15 -6.17
CA PRO A 240 -21.87 15.28 -5.60
C PRO A 240 -22.24 16.73 -5.24
N ALA A 241 -21.27 17.63 -5.07
CA ALA A 241 -21.53 19.03 -4.74
C ALA A 241 -21.91 19.86 -5.97
N THR A 242 -21.30 19.57 -7.11
CA THR A 242 -21.47 20.31 -8.38
C THR A 242 -22.34 19.57 -9.39
N GLY A 243 -22.43 18.25 -9.28
CA GLY A 243 -23.09 17.35 -10.23
C GLY A 243 -22.40 17.30 -11.60
N LEU A 244 -21.14 17.68 -11.68
CA LEU A 244 -20.31 17.65 -12.88
C LEU A 244 -19.23 16.57 -12.75
N ARG A 245 -18.69 16.10 -13.87
CA ARG A 245 -17.61 15.13 -13.84
C ARG A 245 -16.30 15.77 -13.38
N TYR A 246 -15.42 14.98 -12.76
CA TYR A 246 -14.16 15.52 -12.24
C TYR A 246 -13.25 16.05 -13.35
N ASP A 247 -13.31 15.46 -14.54
CA ASP A 247 -12.58 15.92 -15.73
C ASP A 247 -13.13 17.22 -16.33
N GLU A 248 -14.38 17.59 -16.02
CA GLU A 248 -14.97 18.88 -16.36
C GLU A 248 -14.61 19.95 -15.33
N LEU A 249 -14.59 19.60 -14.04
CA LEU A 249 -14.19 20.50 -12.96
C LEU A 249 -12.73 20.94 -13.06
N GLU A 250 -11.84 20.04 -13.48
CA GLU A 250 -10.41 20.34 -13.63
C GLU A 250 -10.13 21.39 -14.72
N LYS A 251 -11.06 21.55 -15.67
CA LYS A 251 -10.97 22.55 -16.75
C LYS A 251 -11.64 23.88 -16.39
N MET A 252 -12.31 23.96 -15.25
CA MET A 252 -13.01 25.16 -14.79
C MET A 252 -12.12 25.98 -13.84
N ASP A 253 -12.28 27.30 -13.88
CA ASP A 253 -11.64 28.16 -12.89
C ASP A 253 -12.29 27.96 -11.50
N VAL A 254 -11.48 28.04 -10.45
CA VAL A 254 -11.92 27.86 -9.06
C VAL A 254 -13.07 28.82 -8.71
N GLY A 255 -13.12 30.01 -9.32
CA GLY A 255 -14.22 30.96 -9.16
C GLY A 255 -15.55 30.42 -9.67
N ASP A 256 -15.54 29.76 -10.83
CA ASP A 256 -16.75 29.24 -11.49
C ASP A 256 -17.31 28.02 -10.74
N VAL A 257 -16.43 27.15 -10.23
CA VAL A 257 -16.82 26.00 -9.39
C VAL A 257 -17.51 26.47 -8.10
N MET A 258 -16.99 27.53 -7.47
CA MET A 258 -17.56 28.08 -6.23
C MET A 258 -18.92 28.78 -6.46
N GLU A 259 -19.15 29.40 -7.62
CA GLU A 259 -20.49 29.89 -7.99
C GLU A 259 -21.47 28.74 -8.21
N LEU A 260 -21.02 27.65 -8.84
CA LEU A 260 -21.84 26.48 -9.12
C LEU A 260 -22.33 25.82 -7.82
N ILE A 261 -21.45 25.66 -6.84
CA ILE A 261 -21.79 25.16 -5.49
C ILE A 261 -22.75 26.10 -4.76
N ARG A 262 -22.60 27.43 -4.90
CA ARG A 262 -23.52 28.40 -4.28
C ARG A 262 -24.91 28.40 -4.93
N SER A 263 -24.98 28.23 -6.24
CA SER A 263 -26.24 28.25 -7.00
C SER A 263 -27.16 27.10 -6.64
N ARG A 264 -26.60 25.93 -6.29
CA ARG A 264 -27.34 24.73 -5.87
C ARG A 264 -27.73 24.69 -4.40
N ARG A 265 -27.19 25.60 -3.59
CA ARG A 265 -27.46 25.68 -2.15
C ARG A 265 -28.65 26.60 -1.81
N ASN A 266 -29.24 27.25 -2.81
CA ASN A 266 -30.51 27.98 -2.77
C ASN A 266 -31.61 27.17 -3.47
#